data_AF-A0A926DJP9-F1
#
_entry.id   AF-A0A926DJP9-F1
#
_cell.length_a   1.000
_cell.length_b   1.000
_cell.length_c   1.000
_cell.angle_alpha   90.00
_cell.angle_beta   90.00
_cell.angle_gamma   90.00
#
_symmetry.space_group_name_H-M   'P 1'
#
loop_
_entity.id
_entity.type
_entity.pdbx_description
1 polymer ?
#
loop_
_entity_poly.entity_id
_entity_poly.type
_entity_poly.pdbx_seq_one_letter_code
_entity_poly.pdbx_strand_id
1 'polypeptide(L)' 'MEFLANNWGSLLVGAILLVVVGSIVLRQIKNHKQGKSSCGRGCSNCPMEGKCHK' A
#
# COMPACT_ATOMS: atom_id res chain seq x y z
N MET A 1 -30.80 12.02 -11.65
CA MET A 1 -29.59 12.85 -11.43
C MET A 1 -29.38 13.26 -9.97
N GLU A 2 -30.40 13.21 -9.10
CA GLU A 2 -30.25 13.58 -7.68
C GLU A 2 -29.34 12.66 -6.86
N PHE A 3 -29.22 11.38 -7.21
CA PHE A 3 -28.40 10.43 -6.44
C PHE A 3 -26.90 10.79 -6.41
N LEU A 4 -26.37 11.30 -7.54
CA LEU A 4 -24.97 11.76 -7.64
C LEU A 4 -24.76 13.10 -6.94
N ALA A 5 -25.78 13.99 -6.97
CA ALA A 5 -25.71 15.29 -6.32
C ALA A 5 -25.80 15.19 -4.78
N ASN A 6 -26.68 14.32 -4.26
CA ASN A 6 -26.88 14.14 -2.82
C ASN A 6 -25.74 13.34 -2.15
N ASN A 7 -25.10 12.44 -2.90
CA ASN A 7 -23.99 11.61 -2.41
C ASN A 7 -22.61 12.10 -2.90
N TRP A 8 -22.52 13.35 -3.39
CA TRP A 8 -21.29 13.93 -3.90
C TRP A 8 -20.15 13.88 -2.85
N GLY A 9 -20.47 14.13 -1.58
CA GLY A 9 -19.52 14.02 -0.47
C GLY A 9 -18.96 12.60 -0.30
N SER A 10 -19.83 11.59 -0.33
CA SER A 10 -19.44 10.18 -0.23
C SER A 10 -18.56 9.74 -1.41
N LEU A 11 -18.87 10.21 -2.61
CA LEU A 11 -18.06 9.99 -3.81
C LEU A 11 -16.67 10.63 -3.68
N LEU A 12 -16.58 11.85 -3.18
CA LEU A 12 -15.31 12.56 -2.95
C LEU A 12 -14.45 11.81 -1.93
N VAL A 13 -15.02 11.41 -0.81
CA VAL A 13 -14.31 10.63 0.23
C VAL A 13 -13.84 9.29 -0.33
N GLY A 14 -14.69 8.59 -1.08
CA GLY A 14 -14.32 7.34 -1.75
C GLY A 14 -13.17 7.52 -2.73
N ALA A 15 -13.19 8.59 -3.54
CA ALA A 15 -12.11 8.90 -4.48
C ALA A 15 -10.78 9.16 -3.77
N ILE A 16 -10.79 9.94 -2.67
CA ILE A 16 -9.58 10.21 -1.87
C ILE A 16 -9.02 8.91 -1.29
N LEU A 17 -9.88 8.05 -0.72
CA LEU A 17 -9.45 6.75 -0.18
C LEU A 17 -8.82 5.86 -1.25
N LEU A 18 -9.42 5.80 -2.44
CA LEU A 18 -8.86 5.04 -3.57
C LEU A 18 -7.49 5.55 -4.00
N VAL A 19 -7.29 6.87 -4.04
CA VAL A 19 -5.98 7.47 -4.36
C VAL A 19 -4.95 7.10 -3.28
N VAL A 20 -5.30 7.22 -2.01
CA VAL A 20 -4.40 6.88 -0.89
C VAL A 20 -4.00 5.41 -0.93
N VAL A 21 -4.98 4.49 -0.98
CA VAL A 21 -4.72 3.04 -1.02
C VAL A 21 -3.94 2.67 -2.28
N GLY A 22 -4.33 3.21 -3.44
CA GLY A 22 -3.63 3.00 -4.71
C GLY A 22 -2.17 3.46 -4.63
N SER A 23 -1.90 4.62 -4.02
CA SER A 23 -0.54 5.13 -3.84
C SER A 23 0.31 4.22 -2.95
N ILE A 24 -0.26 3.64 -1.89
CA ILE A 24 0.42 2.70 -1.00
C ILE A 24 0.78 1.42 -1.74
N VAL A 25 -0.16 0.84 -2.49
CA VAL A 25 0.06 -0.39 -3.27
C VAL A 25 1.11 -0.16 -4.36
N LEU A 26 1.04 0.96 -5.09
CA LEU A 26 2.03 1.30 -6.11
C LEU A 26 3.43 1.49 -5.49
N ARG A 27 3.52 2.15 -4.33
CA ARG A 27 4.78 2.27 -3.58
C ARG A 27 5.30 0.92 -3.12
N GLN A 28 4.45 0.04 -2.61
CA GLN A 28 4.81 -1.33 -2.22
C GLN A 28 5.37 -2.12 -3.42
N ILE A 29 4.69 -2.11 -4.56
CA ILE A 29 5.14 -2.80 -5.78
C ILE A 29 6.47 -2.23 -6.26
N LYS A 30 6.62 -0.89 -6.30
CA LYS A 30 7.87 -0.23 -6.69
C LYS A 30 9.00 -0.58 -5.73
N ASN A 31 8.74 -0.58 -4.42
CA ASN A 31 9.72 -0.96 -3.40
C ASN A 31 10.13 -2.43 -3.56
N HIS A 32 9.16 -3.33 -3.77
CA HIS A 32 9.42 -4.74 -4.00
C HIS A 32 10.26 -4.97 -5.26
N LYS A 33 9.95 -4.28 -6.37
CA LYS A 33 10.76 -4.30 -7.60
C LYS A 33 12.17 -3.74 -7.39
N GLN A 34 12.35 -2.82 -6.45
CA GLN A 34 13.66 -2.27 -6.06
C GLN A 34 14.39 -3.16 -5.03
N GLY A 35 13.87 -4.36 -4.72
CA GLY A 35 14.46 -5.25 -3.72
C GLY A 35 14.29 -4.76 -2.28
N LYS A 36 13.49 -3.71 -2.05
CA LYS A 36 13.16 -3.21 -0.72
C LYS A 36 12.05 -4.10 -0.15
N SER A 37 12.41 -4.98 0.76
CA SER A 37 11.46 -5.79 1.53
C SER A 37 10.94 -5.03 2.74
N SER A 38 9.81 -5.48 3.30
CA SER A 38 9.26 -4.94 4.55
C SER A 38 10.24 -5.07 5.74
N CYS A 39 11.21 -5.99 5.62
CA CYS A 39 12.32 -6.10 6.57
C CYS A 39 13.32 -4.96 6.31
N GLY A 40 13.12 -3.80 6.95
CA GLY A 40 13.86 -2.56 6.71
C GLY A 40 15.38 -2.58 6.91
N ARG A 41 15.98 -3.72 7.31
CA ARG A 41 17.44 -3.92 7.46
C ARG A 41 17.97 -5.11 6.65
N GLY A 42 17.17 -5.65 5.73
CA GLY A 42 17.45 -6.89 5.01
C GLY A 42 17.27 -8.13 5.89
N CYS A 43 17.40 -9.32 5.29
CA CYS A 43 17.26 -10.58 6.03
C CYS A 43 18.44 -10.87 6.98
N SER A 44 19.60 -10.23 6.78
CA SER A 44 20.85 -10.46 7.54
C SER A 44 20.87 -9.93 8.98
N ASN A 45 19.87 -9.13 9.37
CA ASN A 45 19.66 -8.68 10.75
C ASN A 45 18.20 -8.86 11.17
N CYS A 46 17.46 -9.70 10.46
CA CYS A 46 16.06 -9.95 10.76
C CYS A 46 15.99 -10.94 11.94
N PRO A 47 15.18 -10.69 12.99
CA PRO A 47 14.98 -11.65 14.08
C PRO A 47 14.53 -13.04 13.60
N MET A 48 14.02 -13.11 12.36
CA MET A 48 13.55 -14.31 11.67
C MET A 48 14.53 -14.83 10.61
N GLU A 49 15.78 -14.34 10.54
CA GLU A 49 16.81 -14.73 9.56
C GLU A 49 16.93 -16.25 9.39
N GLY A 50 16.97 -16.99 10.50
CA GLY A 50 17.10 -18.45 10.49
C GLY A 50 15.86 -19.25 10.02
N LYS A 51 14.71 -18.59 9.79
CA LYS A 51 13.48 -19.22 9.28
C LYS A 51 13.05 -18.71 7.91
N CYS A 52 13.44 -17.49 7.53
CA CYS A 52 12.91 -16.82 6.34
C CYS A 52 13.53 -17.33 5.02
N HIS A 53 14.74 -17.90 5.04
CA HIS A 53 15.51 -18.36 3.86
C HIS A 53 15.76 -19.89 3.83
N LYS A 54 14.95 -20.67 4.54
CA LYS A 54 15.03 -22.14 4.49
C LYS A 54 14.21 -22.71 3.34
#